data_AF-A0A4Y8AHQ0-F1
#
_entry.id   AF-A0A4Y8AHQ0-F1
#
_cell.length_a   1.000
_cell.length_b   1.000
_cell.length_c   1.000
_cell.angle_alpha   90.00
_cell.angle_beta   90.00
_cell.angle_gamma   90.00
#
_symmetry.space_group_name_H-M   'P 1'
#
loop_
_entity.id
_entity.type
_entity.pdbx_description
1 polymer ?
#
loop_
_entity_poly.entity_id
_entity_poly.type
_entity_poly.pdbx_seq_one_letter_code
_entity_poly.pdbx_strand_id
1 'polypeptide(L)'
;MKKILLMITFLAGTAVFAQAQTQRVHKTPEQKAEHRTAMLTKNLALSADQSAKVKAIFAKSAASMDSLKATKGTDRKATMQSRKAIMANTDAGLKTVLNADQQTKYAALKANFKGRMHGNRGDRKAVAPAQKAQRMSKVLQQKLSLSEDQYAKVNTILLKRATQMDSLKANRSTTDRKANHQSRKAILTQTDGELKAVFTADQLKNYTELKAQMKEKMKNRRGPKAPTAG
;
A
#
# COMPACT_ATOMS: atom_id res chain seq x y z
N MET A 1 -63.55 7.83 33.06
CA MET A 1 -64.52 7.65 31.95
C MET A 1 -63.98 8.32 30.69
N LYS A 2 -63.64 7.55 29.66
CA LYS A 2 -64.13 7.69 28.27
C LYS A 2 -63.56 6.54 27.44
N LYS A 3 -64.50 5.69 27.07
CA LYS A 3 -64.54 4.62 26.06
C LYS A 3 -64.18 5.22 24.67
N ILE A 4 -63.70 4.55 23.61
CA ILE A 4 -63.53 3.15 23.19
C ILE A 4 -62.98 3.20 21.72
N LEU A 5 -62.41 2.07 21.22
CA LEU A 5 -62.28 1.64 19.80
C LEU A 5 -61.18 2.32 18.94
N LEU A 6 -60.54 1.69 17.93
CA LEU A 6 -60.68 0.38 17.28
C LEU A 6 -59.36 0.03 16.55
N MET A 7 -58.92 -1.21 16.72
CA MET A 7 -57.90 -1.94 15.94
C MET A 7 -58.20 -1.98 14.44
N ILE A 8 -57.21 -1.81 13.55
CA ILE A 8 -56.95 -2.74 12.42
C ILE A 8 -55.44 -2.82 12.16
N THR A 9 -54.86 -3.96 12.53
CA THR A 9 -53.56 -4.48 12.08
C THR A 9 -53.72 -5.15 10.71
N PHE A 10 -52.85 -4.83 9.73
CA PHE A 10 -52.32 -5.87 8.84
C PHE A 10 -50.96 -5.49 8.20
N LEU A 11 -50.05 -6.44 8.41
CA LEU A 11 -48.74 -6.74 7.82
C LEU A 11 -48.30 -5.99 6.55
N ALA A 12 -47.06 -5.48 6.59
CA ALA A 12 -46.00 -5.93 5.69
C ALA A 12 -44.63 -5.46 6.21
N GLY A 13 -43.89 -6.36 6.83
CA GLY A 13 -42.48 -6.15 7.13
C GLY A 13 -41.67 -6.12 5.83
N THR A 14 -40.96 -5.02 5.60
CA THR A 14 -39.71 -5.04 4.85
C THR A 14 -38.71 -4.20 5.62
N ALA A 15 -37.80 -4.88 6.30
CA ALA A 15 -36.61 -4.26 6.86
C ALA A 15 -35.74 -3.76 5.70
N VAL A 16 -35.80 -2.47 5.40
CA VAL A 16 -34.85 -1.83 4.48
C VAL A 16 -33.53 -1.61 5.24
N PHE A 17 -32.80 -2.70 5.51
CA PHE A 17 -31.36 -2.61 5.75
C PHE A 17 -30.65 -2.66 4.40
N ALA A 18 -30.77 -1.59 3.61
CA ALA A 18 -30.18 -1.51 2.29
C ALA A 18 -29.36 -0.22 2.09
N GLN A 19 -28.52 0.16 3.05
CA GLN A 19 -27.40 1.08 2.75
C GLN A 19 -26.26 1.05 3.79
N ALA A 20 -25.77 -0.15 4.12
CA ALA A 20 -24.42 -0.29 4.67
C ALA A 20 -23.37 -0.43 3.54
N GLN A 21 -23.52 0.32 2.45
CA GLN A 21 -22.35 0.72 1.67
C GLN A 21 -21.59 1.68 2.59
N THR A 22 -20.39 1.28 3.01
CA THR A 22 -19.48 2.08 3.82
C THR A 22 -19.33 3.45 3.17
N GLN A 23 -20.14 4.43 3.60
CA GLN A 23 -19.92 5.83 3.32
C GLN A 23 -18.53 6.11 3.87
N ARG A 24 -17.55 6.22 2.99
CA ARG A 24 -16.26 6.81 3.35
C ARG A 24 -16.61 8.20 3.83
N VAL A 25 -16.61 8.42 5.14
CA VAL A 25 -16.87 9.72 5.75
C VAL A 25 -15.96 10.73 5.04
N HIS A 26 -16.57 11.60 4.23
CA HIS A 26 -15.84 12.61 3.49
C HIS A 26 -15.35 13.63 4.51
N LYS A 27 -14.07 13.54 4.89
CA LYS A 27 -13.46 14.52 5.79
C LYS A 27 -13.60 15.92 5.20
N THR A 28 -14.03 16.88 6.00
CA THR A 28 -14.06 18.30 5.61
C THR A 28 -12.63 18.80 5.32
N PRO A 29 -12.46 19.90 4.55
CA PRO A 29 -11.15 20.52 4.36
C PRO A 29 -10.39 20.75 5.68
N GLU A 30 -11.11 21.17 6.71
CA GLU A 30 -10.60 21.48 8.05
C GLU A 30 -10.11 20.22 8.75
N GLN A 31 -10.90 19.14 8.73
CA GLN A 31 -10.50 17.84 9.29
C GLN A 31 -9.30 17.23 8.56
N LYS A 32 -9.20 17.43 7.23
CA LYS A 32 -8.02 17.02 6.46
C LYS A 32 -6.78 17.82 6.87
N ALA A 33 -6.92 19.14 7.03
CA ALA A 33 -5.83 20.02 7.43
C ALA A 33 -5.34 19.68 8.84
N GLU A 34 -6.26 19.45 9.77
CA GLU A 34 -5.96 19.06 11.14
C GLU A 34 -5.21 17.73 11.22
N HIS A 35 -5.70 16.70 10.54
CA HIS A 35 -5.02 15.40 10.52
C HIS A 35 -3.60 15.50 9.91
N ARG A 36 -3.43 16.26 8.82
CA ARG A 36 -2.11 16.45 8.20
C ARG A 36 -1.17 17.23 9.12
N THR A 37 -1.69 18.22 9.84
CA THR A 37 -0.93 19.00 10.83
C THR A 37 -0.49 18.09 11.96
N ALA A 38 -1.40 17.33 12.58
CA ALA A 38 -1.07 16.41 13.67
C ALA A 38 0.04 15.41 13.28
N MET A 39 -0.02 14.88 12.04
CA MET A 39 1.05 14.02 11.52
C MET A 39 2.38 14.76 11.38
N LEU A 40 2.40 15.98 10.85
CA LEU A 40 3.65 16.76 10.76
C LEU A 40 4.17 17.16 12.14
N THR A 41 3.30 17.58 13.07
CA THR A 41 3.66 17.90 14.45
C THR A 41 4.35 16.70 15.11
N LYS A 42 3.79 15.49 14.97
CA LYS A 42 4.41 14.28 15.52
C LYS A 42 5.75 13.93 14.87
N ASN A 43 5.88 14.06 13.55
CA ASN A 43 7.10 13.64 12.84
C ASN A 43 8.24 14.67 12.91
N LEU A 44 7.91 15.96 13.05
CA LEU A 44 8.87 17.06 13.04
C LEU A 44 9.03 17.73 14.40
N ALA A 45 8.25 17.33 15.42
CA ALA A 45 8.18 18.00 16.72
C ALA A 45 7.93 19.51 16.56
N LEU A 46 6.85 19.87 15.87
CA LEU A 46 6.49 21.28 15.66
C LEU A 46 6.06 21.94 16.97
N SER A 47 6.45 23.20 17.18
CA SER A 47 5.90 24.01 18.28
C SER A 47 4.41 24.30 18.08
N ALA A 48 3.75 24.86 19.11
CA ALA A 48 2.36 25.28 19.01
C ALA A 48 2.16 26.32 17.88
N ASP A 49 3.02 27.34 17.82
CA ASP A 49 2.97 28.39 16.80
C ASP A 49 3.24 27.85 15.39
N GLN A 50 4.21 26.95 15.25
CA GLN A 50 4.47 26.28 13.97
C GLN A 50 3.29 25.42 13.56
N SER A 51 2.68 24.67 14.48
CA SER A 51 1.51 23.83 14.21
C SER A 51 0.31 24.67 13.76
N ALA A 52 0.08 25.85 14.36
CA ALA A 52 -0.98 26.78 13.94
C ALA A 52 -0.76 27.28 12.51
N LYS A 53 0.46 27.72 12.17
CA LYS A 53 0.82 28.18 10.82
C LYS A 53 0.72 27.05 9.78
N VAL A 54 1.18 25.85 10.12
CA VAL A 54 1.07 24.65 9.28
C VAL A 54 -0.40 24.26 9.04
N LYS A 55 -1.27 24.34 10.06
CA LYS A 55 -2.71 24.09 9.92
C LYS A 55 -3.35 25.06 8.93
N ALA A 56 -3.03 26.36 9.01
CA ALA A 56 -3.52 27.36 8.07
C ALA A 56 -3.08 27.08 6.63
N ILE A 57 -1.80 26.72 6.42
CA ILE A 57 -1.27 26.33 5.10
C ILE A 57 -2.03 25.12 4.53
N PHE A 58 -2.27 24.09 5.36
CA PHE A 58 -3.01 22.92 4.91
C PHE A 58 -4.50 23.16 4.69
N ALA A 59 -5.13 24.07 5.45
CA ALA A 59 -6.52 24.47 5.22
C ALA A 59 -6.66 25.14 3.85
N LYS A 60 -5.78 26.10 3.52
CA LYS A 60 -5.74 26.74 2.19
C LYS A 60 -5.51 25.72 1.07
N SER A 61 -4.59 24.77 1.28
CA SER A 61 -4.31 23.67 0.35
C SER A 61 -5.55 22.78 0.14
N ALA A 62 -6.25 22.42 1.22
CA ALA A 62 -7.43 21.57 1.18
C ALA A 62 -8.61 22.25 0.48
N ALA A 63 -8.86 23.53 0.77
CA ALA A 63 -9.87 24.33 0.09
C ALA A 63 -9.59 24.42 -1.41
N SER A 64 -8.35 24.75 -1.80
CA SER A 64 -7.95 24.81 -3.22
C SER A 64 -8.15 23.47 -3.95
N MET A 65 -7.85 22.36 -3.26
CA MET A 65 -8.05 21.01 -3.81
C MET A 65 -9.52 20.62 -3.93
N ASP A 66 -10.39 21.09 -3.03
CA ASP A 66 -11.82 20.79 -3.09
C ASP A 66 -12.52 21.66 -4.13
N SER A 67 -12.15 22.94 -4.30
CA SER A 67 -12.58 23.78 -5.45
C SER A 67 -12.17 23.16 -6.80
N LEU A 68 -10.97 22.60 -6.89
CA LEU A 68 -10.48 21.90 -8.09
C LEU A 68 -11.22 20.57 -8.36
N LYS A 69 -11.86 19.97 -7.37
CA LYS A 69 -12.71 18.77 -7.57
C LYS A 69 -14.15 19.14 -7.93
N ALA A 70 -14.64 20.27 -7.42
CA ALA A 70 -15.97 20.77 -7.74
C ALA A 70 -16.06 21.22 -9.21
N THR A 71 -14.94 21.63 -9.80
CA THR A 71 -14.82 21.81 -11.24
C THR A 71 -14.88 20.44 -11.94
N LYS A 72 -15.96 20.18 -12.69
CA LYS A 72 -16.09 19.02 -13.58
C LYS A 72 -15.12 19.18 -14.77
N GLY A 73 -13.83 18.94 -14.52
CA GLY A 73 -12.77 19.20 -15.49
C GLY A 73 -12.80 18.22 -16.67
N THR A 74 -13.12 18.71 -17.86
CA THR A 74 -12.93 18.02 -19.15
C THR A 74 -11.45 17.96 -19.56
N ASP A 75 -10.62 18.89 -19.07
CA ASP A 75 -9.17 18.90 -19.27
C ASP A 75 -8.39 18.33 -18.07
N ARG A 76 -7.98 17.06 -18.23
CA ARG A 76 -7.15 16.33 -17.27
C ARG A 76 -5.76 16.94 -17.08
N LYS A 77 -5.16 17.53 -18.11
CA LYS A 77 -3.80 18.09 -18.06
C LYS A 77 -3.80 19.39 -17.25
N ALA A 78 -4.74 20.29 -17.51
CA ALA A 78 -4.93 21.50 -16.71
C ALA A 78 -5.18 21.17 -15.23
N THR A 79 -6.06 20.21 -14.95
CA THR A 79 -6.32 19.74 -13.57
C THR A 79 -5.04 19.24 -12.88
N MET A 80 -4.20 18.48 -13.59
CA MET A 80 -2.93 17.99 -13.04
C MET A 80 -1.92 19.11 -12.78
N GLN A 81 -1.85 20.11 -13.65
CA GLN A 81 -1.00 21.29 -13.44
C GLN A 81 -1.44 22.08 -12.21
N SER A 82 -2.75 22.34 -12.05
CA SER A 82 -3.30 23.01 -10.87
C SER A 82 -3.02 22.24 -9.58
N ARG A 83 -3.14 20.90 -9.59
CA ARG A 83 -2.73 20.06 -8.45
C ARG A 83 -1.24 20.22 -8.12
N LYS A 84 -0.38 20.23 -9.14
CA LYS A 84 1.06 20.40 -8.95
C LYS A 84 1.39 21.76 -8.35
N ALA A 85 0.74 22.82 -8.83
CA ALA A 85 0.90 24.17 -8.30
C ALA A 85 0.46 24.27 -6.83
N ILE A 86 -0.72 23.72 -6.48
CA ILE A 86 -1.20 23.70 -5.08
C ILE A 86 -0.18 22.97 -4.18
N MET A 87 0.34 21.83 -4.62
CA MET A 87 1.34 21.07 -3.84
C MET A 87 2.67 21.83 -3.70
N ALA A 88 3.14 22.49 -4.75
CA ALA A 88 4.36 23.30 -4.71
C ALA A 88 4.22 24.50 -3.77
N ASN A 89 3.10 25.22 -3.83
CA ASN A 89 2.81 26.36 -2.96
C ASN A 89 2.68 25.92 -1.49
N THR A 90 2.07 24.76 -1.25
CA THR A 90 1.99 24.16 0.08
C THR A 90 3.40 23.83 0.61
N ASP A 91 4.26 23.23 -0.22
CA ASP A 91 5.64 22.89 0.17
C ASP A 91 6.47 24.13 0.51
N ALA A 92 6.37 25.17 -0.33
CA ALA A 92 7.05 26.43 -0.12
C ALA A 92 6.61 27.08 1.21
N GLY A 93 5.29 27.17 1.44
CA GLY A 93 4.75 27.72 2.69
C GLY A 93 5.15 26.92 3.92
N LEU A 94 5.27 25.59 3.83
CA LEU A 94 5.77 24.81 4.97
C LEU A 94 7.23 25.13 5.26
N LYS A 95 8.10 25.24 4.25
CA LYS A 95 9.53 25.53 4.46
C LYS A 95 9.79 26.87 5.13
N THR A 96 8.94 27.87 4.96
CA THR A 96 9.09 29.17 5.65
C THR A 96 8.76 29.11 7.14
N VAL A 97 8.02 28.07 7.58
CA VAL A 97 7.63 27.88 8.99
C VAL A 97 8.58 26.95 9.74
N LEU A 98 9.24 26.04 9.02
CA LEU A 98 10.15 25.02 9.58
C LEU A 98 11.57 25.57 9.74
N ASN A 99 12.23 25.20 10.84
CA ASN A 99 13.67 25.44 11.02
C ASN A 99 14.52 24.45 10.21
N ALA A 100 15.84 24.62 10.19
CA ALA A 100 16.76 23.81 9.38
C ALA A 100 16.65 22.28 9.64
N ASP A 101 16.59 21.87 10.91
CA ASP A 101 16.48 20.47 11.29
C ASP A 101 15.14 19.87 10.87
N GLN A 102 14.06 20.62 11.06
CA GLN A 102 12.72 20.22 10.65
C GLN A 102 12.57 20.15 9.13
N GLN A 103 13.19 21.07 8.38
CA GLN A 103 13.23 21.03 6.92
C GLN A 103 13.97 19.77 6.42
N THR A 104 15.06 19.39 7.07
CA THR A 104 15.80 18.16 6.76
C THR A 104 14.93 16.92 7.00
N LYS A 105 14.29 16.82 8.16
CA LYS A 105 13.34 15.73 8.47
C LYS A 105 12.15 15.71 7.51
N TYR A 106 11.65 16.88 7.13
CA TYR A 106 10.55 17.02 6.18
C TYR A 106 10.93 16.57 4.76
N ALA A 107 12.13 16.93 4.29
CA ALA A 107 12.65 16.46 3.01
C ALA A 107 12.81 14.93 3.01
N ALA A 108 13.33 14.34 4.09
CA ALA A 108 13.43 12.89 4.25
C ALA A 108 12.04 12.22 4.26
N LEU A 109 11.05 12.80 4.96
CA LEU A 109 9.68 12.30 4.98
C LEU A 109 9.06 12.32 3.57
N LYS A 110 9.26 13.39 2.81
CA LYS A 110 8.82 13.50 1.40
C LYS A 110 9.50 12.46 0.51
N ALA A 111 10.81 12.26 0.65
CA ALA A 111 11.56 11.26 -0.12
C ALA A 111 11.05 9.84 0.16
N ASN A 112 10.80 9.51 1.44
CA ASN A 112 10.23 8.22 1.84
C ASN A 112 8.81 8.02 1.30
N PHE A 113 7.97 9.06 1.33
CA PHE A 113 6.61 9.01 0.77
C PHE A 113 6.64 8.85 -0.76
N LYS A 114 7.52 9.58 -1.45
CA LYS A 114 7.75 9.46 -2.90
C LYS A 114 8.27 8.06 -3.26
N GLY A 115 9.20 7.51 -2.48
CA GLY A 115 9.71 6.14 -2.63
C GLY A 115 8.64 5.06 -2.44
N ARG A 116 7.71 5.25 -1.51
CA ARG A 116 6.54 4.37 -1.32
C ARG A 116 5.49 4.53 -2.44
N MET A 117 5.27 5.75 -2.93
CA MET A 117 4.28 6.05 -3.98
C MET A 117 4.74 5.59 -5.38
N HIS A 118 6.02 5.74 -5.72
CA HIS A 118 6.62 5.15 -6.93
C HIS A 118 6.85 3.64 -6.81
N GLY A 119 6.66 3.06 -5.62
CA GLY A 119 6.77 1.63 -5.40
C GLY A 119 5.68 0.79 -6.09
N ASN A 120 4.65 1.42 -6.68
CA ASN A 120 3.45 0.73 -7.14
C ASN A 120 2.94 1.08 -8.55
N ARG A 121 3.66 1.87 -9.37
CA ARG A 121 3.25 2.14 -10.76
C ARG A 121 4.44 2.30 -11.70
N GLY A 122 4.59 1.38 -12.65
CA GLY A 122 5.26 1.62 -13.94
C GLY A 122 6.77 1.42 -13.98
N ASP A 123 7.54 2.26 -13.32
CA ASP A 123 8.96 2.46 -13.64
C ASP A 123 9.88 2.36 -12.42
N ARG A 124 10.02 1.15 -11.87
CA ARG A 124 11.22 0.87 -11.07
C ARG A 124 12.34 0.52 -12.05
N LYS A 125 13.45 1.27 -12.00
CA LYS A 125 14.78 0.68 -12.29
C LYS A 125 14.79 -0.71 -11.66
N ALA A 126 14.99 -1.74 -12.47
CA ALA A 126 14.89 -3.12 -12.02
C ALA A 126 15.75 -3.28 -10.76
N VAL A 127 15.11 -3.61 -9.62
CA VAL A 127 15.86 -3.93 -8.40
C VAL A 127 16.74 -5.13 -8.77
N ALA A 128 18.06 -4.99 -8.65
CA ALA A 128 19.00 -6.02 -9.06
C ALA A 128 18.67 -7.36 -8.36
N PRO A 129 18.87 -8.51 -9.03
CA PRO A 129 18.63 -9.84 -8.45
C PRO A 129 19.23 -10.01 -7.04
N ALA A 130 20.46 -9.54 -6.83
CA ALA A 130 21.15 -9.58 -5.55
C ALA A 130 20.40 -8.84 -4.43
N GLN A 131 19.91 -7.63 -4.70
CA GLN A 131 19.14 -6.88 -3.71
C GLN A 131 17.78 -7.52 -3.41
N LYS A 132 17.14 -8.16 -4.41
CA LYS A 132 15.91 -8.93 -4.18
C LYS A 132 16.17 -10.13 -3.27
N ALA A 133 17.24 -10.87 -3.55
CA ALA A 133 17.66 -12.02 -2.76
C ALA A 133 17.93 -11.63 -1.31
N GLN A 134 18.83 -10.66 -1.08
CA GLN A 134 19.21 -10.21 0.26
C GLN A 134 18.01 -9.77 1.10
N ARG A 135 17.06 -9.02 0.51
CA ARG A 135 15.84 -8.61 1.22
C ARG A 135 14.99 -9.80 1.66
N MET A 136 14.80 -10.77 0.77
CA MET A 136 14.02 -11.98 1.09
C MET A 136 14.75 -12.84 2.12
N SER A 137 16.07 -13.01 2.00
CA SER A 137 16.91 -13.73 2.96
C SER A 137 16.79 -13.12 4.36
N LYS A 138 16.86 -11.78 4.46
CA LYS A 138 16.72 -11.07 5.74
C LYS A 138 15.35 -11.29 6.40
N VAL A 139 14.28 -11.31 5.59
CA VAL A 139 12.94 -11.63 6.09
C VAL A 139 12.87 -13.06 6.60
N LEU A 140 13.45 -14.03 5.87
CA LEU A 140 13.48 -15.43 6.31
C LEU A 140 14.34 -15.61 7.56
N GLN A 141 15.48 -14.94 7.65
CA GLN A 141 16.33 -14.93 8.84
C GLN A 141 15.57 -14.48 10.07
N GLN A 142 14.83 -13.38 9.97
CA GLN A 142 14.04 -12.86 11.08
C GLN A 142 12.84 -13.75 11.42
N LYS A 143 12.20 -14.36 10.41
CA LYS A 143 10.98 -15.17 10.60
C LYS A 143 11.25 -16.59 11.08
N LEU A 144 12.40 -17.15 10.72
CA LEU A 144 12.78 -18.53 10.99
C LEU A 144 13.99 -18.61 11.93
N SER A 145 14.50 -17.47 12.41
CA SER A 145 15.71 -17.39 13.24
C SER A 145 16.87 -18.18 12.64
N LEU A 146 17.16 -17.91 11.36
CA LEU A 146 18.23 -18.62 10.63
C LEU A 146 19.61 -18.26 11.21
N SER A 147 20.51 -19.23 11.31
CA SER A 147 21.93 -18.97 11.58
C SER A 147 22.58 -18.21 10.42
N GLU A 148 23.77 -17.65 10.64
CA GLU A 148 24.52 -16.97 9.58
C GLU A 148 24.86 -17.90 8.40
N ASP A 149 25.23 -19.15 8.69
CA ASP A 149 25.49 -20.16 7.66
C ASP A 149 24.23 -20.51 6.85
N GLN A 150 23.08 -20.65 7.53
CA GLN A 150 21.80 -20.88 6.88
C GLN A 150 21.39 -19.66 6.05
N TYR A 151 21.61 -18.45 6.56
CA TYR A 151 21.35 -17.20 5.85
C TYR A 151 22.17 -17.11 4.56
N ALA A 152 23.46 -17.43 4.60
CA ALA A 152 24.32 -17.43 3.42
C ALA A 152 23.81 -18.41 2.35
N LYS A 153 23.46 -19.64 2.75
CA LYS A 153 22.88 -20.66 1.85
C LYS A 153 21.55 -20.21 1.25
N VAL A 154 20.64 -19.68 2.09
CA VAL A 154 19.35 -19.13 1.64
C VAL A 154 19.54 -17.97 0.67
N ASN A 155 20.50 -17.08 0.92
CA ASN A 155 20.77 -15.96 0.04
C ASN A 155 21.26 -16.41 -1.34
N THR A 156 22.13 -17.40 -1.41
CA THR A 156 22.58 -18.00 -2.67
C THR A 156 21.42 -18.62 -3.45
N ILE A 157 20.56 -19.40 -2.78
CA ILE A 157 19.36 -20.01 -3.38
C ILE A 157 18.41 -18.93 -3.93
N LEU A 158 18.18 -17.87 -3.15
CA LEU A 158 17.28 -16.78 -3.54
C LEU A 158 17.86 -15.88 -4.63
N LEU A 159 19.19 -15.74 -4.71
CA LEU A 159 19.88 -15.08 -5.81
C LEU A 159 19.70 -15.87 -7.11
N LYS A 160 19.94 -17.18 -7.09
CA LYS A 160 19.68 -18.07 -8.23
C LYS A 160 18.24 -17.92 -8.73
N ARG A 161 17.26 -17.99 -7.82
CA ARG A 161 15.84 -17.76 -8.15
C ARG A 161 15.61 -16.38 -8.78
N ALA A 162 16.16 -15.32 -8.20
CA ALA A 162 15.94 -13.96 -8.69
C ALA A 162 16.51 -13.78 -10.10
N THR A 163 17.71 -14.33 -10.36
CA THR A 163 18.33 -14.33 -11.69
C THR A 163 17.50 -15.12 -12.69
N GLN A 164 17.08 -16.34 -12.37
CA GLN A 164 16.22 -17.14 -13.25
C GLN A 164 14.88 -16.45 -13.56
N MET A 165 14.28 -15.78 -12.58
CA MET A 165 13.04 -15.01 -12.77
C MET A 165 13.22 -13.77 -13.64
N ASP A 166 14.36 -13.09 -13.52
CA ASP A 166 14.66 -11.92 -14.34
C ASP A 166 14.98 -12.34 -15.79
N SER A 167 15.71 -13.44 -16.00
CA SER A 167 15.90 -14.05 -17.33
C SER A 167 14.58 -14.51 -17.95
N LEU A 168 13.72 -15.19 -17.18
CA LEU A 168 12.38 -15.57 -17.64
C LEU A 168 11.57 -14.33 -18.04
N LYS A 169 11.69 -13.22 -17.31
CA LYS A 169 10.96 -11.98 -17.62
C LYS A 169 11.47 -11.34 -18.92
N ALA A 170 12.79 -11.35 -19.14
CA ALA A 170 13.40 -10.83 -20.36
C ALA A 170 13.02 -11.66 -21.59
N ASN A 171 12.99 -12.99 -21.44
CA ASN A 171 12.79 -13.94 -22.53
C ASN A 171 11.38 -14.56 -22.56
N ARG A 172 10.39 -13.93 -21.92
CA ARG A 172 9.03 -14.48 -21.82
C ARG A 172 8.37 -14.52 -23.20
N SER A 173 7.64 -15.59 -23.48
CA SER A 173 6.75 -15.62 -24.65
C SER A 173 5.59 -14.64 -24.46
N THR A 174 5.28 -13.83 -25.46
CA THR A 174 4.10 -12.93 -25.39
C THR A 174 2.80 -13.65 -25.72
N THR A 175 2.88 -14.74 -26.49
CA THR A 175 1.76 -15.53 -27.01
C THR A 175 1.46 -16.76 -26.15
N ASP A 176 2.49 -17.39 -25.56
CA ASP A 176 2.33 -18.58 -24.72
C ASP A 176 2.44 -18.25 -23.23
N ARG A 177 1.32 -17.80 -22.66
CA ARG A 177 1.22 -17.53 -21.22
C ARG A 177 1.31 -18.79 -20.37
N LYS A 178 0.94 -19.96 -20.91
CA LYS A 178 0.93 -21.24 -20.18
C LYS A 178 2.35 -21.74 -19.97
N ALA A 179 3.19 -21.72 -21.00
CA ALA A 179 4.61 -22.05 -20.90
C ALA A 179 5.31 -21.16 -19.87
N ASN A 180 5.11 -19.83 -19.95
CA ASN A 180 5.68 -18.90 -18.96
C ASN A 180 5.24 -19.20 -17.52
N HIS A 181 3.97 -19.60 -17.34
CA HIS A 181 3.46 -20.00 -16.03
C HIS A 181 4.13 -21.28 -15.53
N GLN A 182 4.30 -22.28 -16.41
CA GLN A 182 4.98 -23.53 -16.09
C GLN A 182 6.45 -23.31 -15.72
N SER A 183 7.20 -22.53 -16.50
CA SER A 183 8.60 -22.19 -16.19
C SER A 183 8.71 -21.46 -14.85
N ARG A 184 7.81 -20.50 -14.58
CA ARG A 184 7.75 -19.83 -13.27
C ARG A 184 7.48 -20.82 -12.15
N LYS A 185 6.52 -21.74 -12.35
CA LYS A 185 6.17 -22.77 -11.35
C LYS A 185 7.36 -23.68 -11.07
N ALA A 186 8.06 -24.13 -12.11
CA ALA A 186 9.25 -24.98 -11.97
C ALA A 186 10.35 -24.30 -11.14
N ILE A 187 10.69 -23.04 -11.45
CA ILE A 187 11.68 -22.28 -10.68
C ILE A 187 11.24 -22.16 -9.20
N LEU A 188 9.96 -21.86 -8.93
CA LEU A 188 9.46 -21.73 -7.57
C LEU A 188 9.48 -23.06 -6.80
N THR A 189 9.12 -24.17 -7.45
CA THR A 189 9.17 -25.51 -6.85
C THR A 189 10.59 -25.94 -6.56
N GLN A 190 11.52 -25.71 -7.48
CA GLN A 190 12.94 -25.99 -7.26
C GLN A 190 13.48 -25.18 -6.07
N THR A 191 13.24 -23.86 -6.05
CA THR A 191 13.69 -23.01 -4.94
C THR A 191 13.10 -23.49 -3.60
N ASP A 192 11.84 -23.91 -3.59
CA ASP A 192 11.20 -24.43 -2.37
C ASP A 192 11.93 -25.68 -1.84
N GLY A 193 12.27 -26.63 -2.72
CA GLY A 193 13.03 -27.81 -2.35
C GLY A 193 14.41 -27.45 -1.78
N GLU A 194 15.14 -26.58 -2.48
CA GLU A 194 16.47 -26.12 -2.07
C GLU A 194 16.43 -25.40 -0.70
N LEU A 195 15.42 -24.55 -0.45
CA LEU A 195 15.27 -23.87 0.84
C LEU A 195 14.96 -24.84 1.98
N LYS A 196 14.06 -25.80 1.76
CA LYS A 196 13.67 -26.78 2.79
C LYS A 196 14.84 -27.63 3.24
N ALA A 197 15.78 -27.95 2.35
CA ALA A 197 16.98 -28.72 2.67
C ALA A 197 17.98 -27.95 3.56
N VAL A 198 17.86 -26.62 3.68
CA VAL A 198 18.72 -25.78 4.52
C VAL A 198 18.17 -25.63 5.94
N PHE A 199 16.87 -25.86 6.14
CA PHE A 199 16.17 -25.61 7.40
C PHE A 199 16.20 -26.82 8.32
N THR A 200 16.21 -26.55 9.63
CA THR A 200 15.94 -27.57 10.65
C THR A 200 14.45 -27.96 10.65
N ALA A 201 14.08 -29.02 11.36
CA ALA A 201 12.69 -29.47 11.47
C ALA A 201 11.75 -28.36 11.97
N ASP A 202 12.15 -27.62 13.01
CA ASP A 202 11.34 -26.53 13.57
C ASP A 202 11.21 -25.35 12.60
N GLN A 203 12.30 -24.98 11.93
CA GLN A 203 12.30 -23.94 10.91
C GLN A 203 11.43 -24.32 9.71
N LEU A 204 11.42 -25.60 9.33
CA LEU A 204 10.60 -26.14 8.24
C LEU A 204 9.10 -26.05 8.57
N LYS A 205 8.73 -26.32 9.83
CA LYS A 205 7.35 -26.14 10.32
C LYS A 205 6.92 -24.68 10.18
N ASN A 206 7.71 -23.75 10.70
CA ASN A 206 7.44 -22.31 10.62
C ASN A 206 7.39 -21.80 9.16
N TYR A 207 8.28 -22.31 8.31
CA TYR A 207 8.31 -21.98 6.89
C TYR A 207 7.05 -22.45 6.15
N THR A 208 6.58 -23.67 6.46
CA THR A 208 5.36 -24.23 5.86
C THR A 208 4.13 -23.46 6.28
N GLU A 209 4.03 -23.08 7.55
CA GLU A 209 2.95 -22.23 8.05
C GLU A 209 2.96 -20.85 7.39
N LEU A 210 4.13 -20.20 7.30
CA LEU A 210 4.28 -18.91 6.63
C LEU A 210 3.78 -18.97 5.17
N LYS A 211 4.10 -20.06 4.45
CA LYS A 211 3.60 -20.29 3.09
C LYS A 211 2.08 -20.45 3.05
N ALA A 212 1.49 -21.21 3.97
CA ALA A 212 0.04 -21.40 4.05
C ALA A 212 -0.67 -20.06 4.29
N GLN A 213 -0.18 -19.26 5.26
CA GLN A 213 -0.72 -17.93 5.54
C GLN A 213 -0.62 -16.99 4.33
N MET A 214 0.49 -17.02 3.60
CA MET A 214 0.63 -16.25 2.36
C MET A 214 -0.39 -16.70 1.29
N LYS A 215 -0.60 -18.01 1.13
CA LYS A 215 -1.59 -18.55 0.18
C LYS A 215 -3.00 -18.10 0.54
N GLU A 216 -3.39 -18.16 1.80
CA GLU A 216 -4.69 -17.70 2.27
C GLU A 216 -4.88 -16.19 2.08
N LYS A 217 -3.88 -15.37 2.44
CA LYS A 217 -3.91 -13.92 2.17
C LYS A 217 -4.06 -13.60 0.68
N MET A 218 -3.45 -14.40 -0.19
CA MET A 218 -3.59 -14.24 -1.64
C MET A 218 -4.98 -14.65 -2.15
N LYS A 219 -5.59 -15.70 -1.59
CA LYS A 219 -6.97 -16.07 -1.90
C LYS A 219 -7.94 -14.97 -1.47
N ASN A 220 -7.81 -14.47 -0.24
CA ASN A 220 -8.66 -13.41 0.30
C ASN A 220 -8.56 -12.11 -0.50
N ARG A 221 -7.39 -11.83 -1.08
CA ARG A 221 -7.17 -10.67 -1.97
C ARG A 221 -7.75 -10.83 -3.38
N ARG A 222 -8.03 -12.05 -3.84
CA ARG A 222 -8.56 -12.29 -5.20
C ARG A 222 -10.07 -12.08 -5.30
N GLY A 223 -10.78 -11.81 -4.19
CA GLY A 223 -12.23 -11.65 -4.18
C GLY A 223 -12.99 -12.92 -4.64
N PRO A 224 -14.33 -12.94 -4.58
CA PRO A 224 -15.10 -14.00 -5.22
C PRO A 224 -14.75 -14.03 -6.71
N LYS A 225 -14.45 -15.23 -7.23
CA LYS A 225 -14.28 -15.44 -8.66
C LYS A 225 -15.64 -15.12 -9.29
N ALA A 226 -15.75 -14.03 -10.05
CA ALA A 226 -16.97 -13.76 -10.82
C ALA A 226 -17.30 -15.02 -11.64
N PRO A 227 -18.57 -15.46 -11.68
CA PRO A 227 -18.94 -16.65 -12.44
C PRO A 227 -18.46 -16.48 -13.87
N THR A 228 -17.65 -17.43 -14.33
CA THR A 228 -17.28 -17.53 -15.74
C THR A 228 -18.59 -17.78 -16.49
N ALA A 229 -19.04 -16.80 -17.26
CA ALA A 229 -20.10 -17.01 -18.24
C ALA A 229 -19.65 -18.16 -19.16
N GLY A 230 -20.42 -19.24 -19.13
CA GLY A 230 -20.31 -20.34 -20.07
C GLY A 230 -20.86 -19.96 -21.44
#